data_AF-A0A1G0BFE6-F1
#
_entry.id   AF-A0A1G0BFE6-F1
#
_cell.length_a   1.000
_cell.length_b   1.000
_cell.length_c   1.000
_cell.angle_alpha   90.00
_cell.angle_beta   90.00
_cell.angle_gamma   90.00
#
_symmetry.space_group_name_H-M   'P 1'
#
loop_
_entity.id
_entity.type
_entity.pdbx_description
1 polymer ?
#
loop_
_entity_poly.entity_id
_entity_poly.type
_entity_poly.pdbx_seq_one_letter_code
_entity_poly.pdbx_strand_id
1 'polypeptide(L)'
;MKQSKVPTETNFNSNNGNGLVIGTVTFVHPKKKSPFDKYRFHLTYENENIEEAKSNSTYFTVNVNQFNGRFNGELNENKTFPFVLEQKPGKYNFDGFWFFWNGGMITSEFSNPVNFSLPFTVEKSKITYIGNIIVNVKTKSNPYIEITDQLNSNINYFKEKYPNIDWNLVTNKTIKEGENGNGFIKLNK
;
A
#
# COMPACT_ATOMS: atom_id res chain seq x y z
N MET A 1 -10.88 -2.92 -11.40
CA MET A 1 -10.49 -2.48 -10.04
C MET A 1 -10.77 -1.00 -9.89
N LYS A 2 -11.31 -0.59 -8.75
CA LYS A 2 -11.60 0.83 -8.45
C LYS A 2 -10.44 1.42 -7.64
N GLN A 3 -10.07 2.67 -7.90
CA GLN A 3 -9.15 3.40 -7.02
C GLN A 3 -9.78 3.46 -5.62
N SER A 4 -9.02 3.13 -4.58
CA SER A 4 -9.54 3.23 -3.22
C SER A 4 -9.94 4.67 -2.94
N LYS A 5 -11.11 4.88 -2.36
CA LYS A 5 -11.41 6.15 -1.70
C LYS A 5 -10.50 6.23 -0.47
N VAL A 6 -9.63 7.25 -0.43
CA VAL A 6 -9.02 7.66 0.85
C VAL A 6 -10.20 8.04 1.74
N PRO A 7 -10.34 7.47 2.95
CA PRO A 7 -11.36 7.93 3.88
C PRO A 7 -11.18 9.44 4.05
N THR A 8 -12.19 10.20 3.62
CA THR A 8 -12.26 11.62 3.95
C THR A 8 -12.37 11.74 5.47
N GLU A 9 -11.84 12.81 6.05
CA GLU A 9 -11.67 13.06 7.50
C GLU A 9 -12.93 12.89 8.37
N THR A 10 -14.09 12.62 7.77
CA THR A 10 -15.40 12.49 8.39
C THR A 10 -16.04 11.13 8.12
N ASN A 11 -15.75 10.13 8.98
CA ASN A 11 -16.56 8.92 9.25
C ASN A 11 -16.05 7.59 8.67
N PHE A 12 -14.92 7.06 9.19
CA PHE A 12 -14.94 5.62 9.44
C PHE A 12 -15.96 5.38 10.55
N ASN A 13 -17.18 4.99 10.16
CA ASN A 13 -18.21 4.60 11.08
C ASN A 13 -18.19 3.07 11.18
N SER A 14 -17.90 2.55 12.37
CA SER A 14 -17.93 1.11 12.66
C SER A 14 -19.27 0.45 12.28
N ASN A 15 -20.33 1.24 12.11
CA ASN A 15 -21.67 0.77 11.74
C ASN A 15 -21.84 0.48 10.24
N ASN A 16 -20.95 0.93 9.36
CA ASN A 16 -21.04 0.68 7.91
C ASN A 16 -20.67 -0.76 7.52
N GLY A 17 -20.17 -1.55 8.46
CA GLY A 17 -19.85 -2.96 8.29
C GLY A 17 -18.58 -3.27 7.49
N ASN A 18 -17.82 -2.24 7.11
CA ASN A 18 -16.49 -2.36 6.50
C ASN A 18 -15.38 -2.40 7.55
N GLY A 19 -14.18 -2.80 7.13
CA GLY A 19 -12.94 -2.65 7.89
C GLY A 19 -12.02 -1.60 7.26
N LEU A 20 -10.97 -1.21 7.98
CA LEU A 20 -9.88 -0.41 7.42
C LEU A 20 -8.64 -1.28 7.18
N VAL A 21 -7.94 -0.99 6.10
CA VAL A 21 -6.59 -1.47 5.81
C VAL A 21 -5.66 -0.27 5.87
N ILE A 22 -4.63 -0.36 6.69
CA ILE A 22 -3.62 0.69 6.84
C ILE A 22 -2.22 0.14 6.63
N GLY A 23 -1.32 1.03 6.25
CA GLY A 23 0.08 0.72 6.12
C GLY A 23 0.84 1.93 5.61
N THR A 24 2.12 1.73 5.34
CA THR A 24 2.98 2.76 4.77
C THR A 24 3.75 2.23 3.58
N VAL A 25 4.13 3.12 2.67
CA VAL A 25 5.10 2.83 1.61
C VAL A 25 6.31 3.71 1.80
N THR A 26 7.49 3.12 1.95
CA THR A 26 8.74 3.84 2.14
C THR A 26 9.64 3.68 0.93
N PHE A 27 10.04 4.79 0.31
CA PHE A 27 10.94 4.74 -0.83
C PHE A 27 12.40 4.89 -0.41
N VAL A 28 13.21 3.91 -0.82
CA VAL A 28 14.66 3.93 -0.61
C VAL A 28 15.35 4.27 -1.93
N HIS A 29 15.94 5.47 -1.99
CA HIS A 29 16.74 5.91 -3.14
C HIS A 29 17.92 6.79 -2.67
N PRO A 30 19.13 6.60 -3.24
CA PRO A 30 20.33 7.35 -2.81
C PRO A 30 20.24 8.87 -2.99
N LYS A 31 19.46 9.35 -3.97
CA LYS A 31 19.42 10.78 -4.36
C LYS A 31 18.16 11.56 -3.93
N LYS A 32 17.35 11.03 -3.00
CA LYS A 32 15.99 11.57 -2.63
C LYS A 32 15.08 11.89 -3.83
N LYS A 33 15.39 11.33 -5.00
CA LYS A 33 14.65 11.43 -6.24
C LYS A 33 14.10 10.07 -6.61
N SER A 34 12.88 10.06 -7.09
CA SER A 34 12.20 8.90 -7.62
C SER A 34 12.53 8.72 -9.10
N PRO A 35 12.79 7.49 -9.57
CA PRO A 35 12.83 7.20 -10.99
C PRO A 35 11.43 7.12 -11.64
N PHE A 36 10.36 7.06 -10.85
CA PHE A 36 8.97 6.98 -11.32
C PHE A 36 8.13 8.13 -10.75
N ASP A 37 7.11 8.54 -11.50
CA ASP A 37 6.18 9.59 -11.09
C ASP A 37 5.01 9.03 -10.29
N LYS A 38 4.65 7.76 -10.55
CA LYS A 38 3.52 7.09 -9.92
C LYS A 38 3.88 5.67 -9.54
N TYR A 39 3.38 5.27 -8.38
CA TYR A 39 3.49 3.92 -7.85
C TYR A 39 2.11 3.43 -7.46
N ARG A 40 1.64 2.37 -8.09
CA ARG A 40 0.35 1.74 -7.80
C ARG A 40 0.58 0.37 -7.17
N PHE A 41 -0.22 0.03 -6.18
CA PHE A 41 -0.19 -1.24 -5.47
C PHE A 41 -1.60 -1.84 -5.48
N HIS A 42 -1.72 -3.12 -5.86
CA HIS A 42 -2.99 -3.81 -6.07
C HIS A 42 -3.34 -4.69 -4.88
N LEU A 43 -4.61 -4.64 -4.47
CA LEU A 43 -5.18 -5.49 -3.45
C LEU A 43 -6.39 -6.21 -4.06
N THR A 44 -6.27 -7.51 -4.28
CA THR A 44 -7.33 -8.32 -4.89
C THR A 44 -8.17 -8.98 -3.82
N TYR A 45 -9.49 -8.81 -3.89
CA TYR A 45 -10.46 -9.48 -3.02
C TYR A 45 -10.68 -10.92 -3.47
N GLU A 46 -10.49 -11.89 -2.58
CA GLU A 46 -10.71 -13.31 -2.88
C GLU A 46 -12.21 -13.65 -2.77
N ASN A 47 -12.81 -14.07 -3.87
CA ASN A 47 -14.19 -14.56 -3.91
C ASN A 47 -14.39 -15.51 -5.09
N GLU A 48 -15.22 -16.54 -4.92
CA GLU A 48 -15.60 -17.47 -6.00
C GLU A 48 -16.42 -16.76 -7.09
N ASN A 49 -17.23 -15.75 -6.71
CA ASN A 49 -17.91 -14.88 -7.64
C ASN A 49 -16.94 -13.83 -8.18
N ILE A 50 -16.56 -14.00 -9.46
CA ILE A 50 -15.60 -13.15 -10.17
C ILE A 50 -16.03 -11.67 -10.19
N GLU A 51 -17.32 -11.38 -10.33
CA GLU A 51 -17.80 -10.00 -10.38
C GLU A 51 -17.75 -9.35 -8.99
N GLU A 52 -18.00 -10.13 -7.93
CA GLU A 52 -17.79 -9.68 -6.56
C GLU A 52 -16.29 -9.46 -6.25
N ALA A 53 -15.42 -10.37 -6.67
CA ALA A 53 -13.97 -10.24 -6.57
C ALA A 53 -13.50 -8.93 -7.23
N LYS A 54 -13.86 -8.69 -8.50
CA LYS A 54 -13.46 -7.49 -9.25
C LYS A 54 -13.98 -6.19 -8.66
N SER A 55 -15.21 -6.20 -8.14
CA SER A 55 -15.87 -4.99 -7.62
C SER A 55 -15.34 -4.54 -6.26
N ASN A 56 -14.84 -5.49 -5.45
CA ASN A 56 -14.24 -5.22 -4.13
C ASN A 56 -12.70 -5.17 -4.16
N SER A 57 -12.06 -5.60 -5.24
CA SER A 57 -10.62 -5.41 -5.45
C SER A 57 -10.29 -3.94 -5.70
N THR A 58 -9.17 -3.49 -5.14
CA THR A 58 -8.76 -2.08 -5.18
C THR A 58 -7.28 -1.91 -5.48
N TYR A 59 -6.88 -0.66 -5.62
CA TYR A 59 -5.48 -0.25 -5.61
C TYR A 59 -5.35 1.09 -4.91
N PHE A 60 -4.16 1.36 -4.38
CA PHE A 60 -3.77 2.69 -3.93
C PHE A 60 -2.57 3.19 -4.74
N THR A 61 -2.45 4.52 -4.84
CA THR A 61 -1.40 5.17 -5.65
C THR A 61 -0.62 6.15 -4.80
N VAL A 62 0.71 6.08 -4.87
CA VAL A 62 1.61 7.14 -4.43
C VAL A 62 2.03 7.94 -5.67
N ASN A 63 1.81 9.26 -5.63
CA ASN A 63 2.29 10.17 -6.65
C ASN A 63 3.52 10.90 -6.10
N VAL A 64 4.59 10.91 -6.88
CA VAL A 64 5.79 11.70 -6.60
C VAL A 64 5.69 13.02 -7.36
N ASN A 65 6.32 14.09 -6.83
CA ASN A 65 6.34 15.38 -7.51
C ASN A 65 6.99 15.24 -8.90
N GLN A 66 6.19 15.41 -9.94
CA GLN A 66 6.58 15.24 -11.35
C GLN A 66 7.58 16.30 -11.83
N PHE A 67 7.64 17.47 -11.18
CA PHE A 67 8.48 18.59 -11.63
C PHE A 67 9.94 18.44 -11.23
N ASN A 68 10.22 17.83 -10.07
CA ASN A 68 11.60 17.66 -9.59
C ASN A 68 11.97 16.22 -9.22
N GLY A 69 11.01 15.30 -9.35
CA GLY A 69 11.14 13.88 -9.01
C GLY A 69 11.34 13.63 -7.52
N ARG A 70 11.17 14.62 -6.63
CA ARG A 70 11.44 14.45 -5.20
C ARG A 70 10.26 13.80 -4.51
N PHE A 71 10.56 12.84 -3.64
CA PHE A 71 9.58 12.32 -2.71
C PHE A 71 9.09 13.44 -1.78
N ASN A 72 7.78 13.42 -1.52
CA ASN A 72 7.04 14.38 -0.71
C ASN A 72 6.11 13.64 0.27
N GLY A 73 6.55 12.47 0.75
CA GLY A 73 5.82 11.73 1.77
C GLY A 73 5.75 12.50 3.08
N GLU A 74 4.95 12.00 4.01
CA GLU A 74 4.68 12.68 5.27
C GLU A 74 5.58 12.21 6.42
N LEU A 75 6.31 11.11 6.24
CA LEU A 75 7.18 10.50 7.24
C LEU A 75 8.60 10.25 6.69
N ASN A 76 9.55 10.02 7.61
CA ASN A 76 10.93 9.60 7.30
C ASN A 76 11.62 10.50 6.25
N GLU A 77 11.78 11.79 6.58
CA GLU A 77 12.36 12.80 5.67
C GLU A 77 11.68 12.85 4.28
N ASN A 78 10.36 12.80 4.27
CA ASN A 78 9.49 12.84 3.10
C ASN A 78 9.57 11.63 2.16
N LYS A 79 9.98 10.45 2.66
CA LYS A 79 10.10 9.23 1.86
C LYS A 79 9.00 8.21 2.12
N THR A 80 8.25 8.40 3.20
CA THR A 80 7.24 7.43 3.64
C THR A 80 5.84 8.02 3.49
N PHE A 81 4.99 7.28 2.79
CA PHE A 81 3.61 7.63 2.44
C PHE A 81 2.65 6.68 3.15
N PRO A 82 1.85 7.15 4.10
CA PRO A 82 0.80 6.37 4.74
C PRO A 82 -0.37 6.20 3.80
N PHE A 83 -1.03 5.05 3.88
CA PHE A 83 -2.30 4.81 3.20
C PHE A 83 -3.34 4.27 4.20
N VAL A 84 -4.59 4.62 3.94
CA VAL A 84 -5.76 4.14 4.66
C VAL A 84 -6.82 3.82 3.62
N LEU A 85 -7.34 2.59 3.64
CA LEU A 85 -8.32 2.08 2.68
C LEU A 85 -9.50 1.51 3.44
N GLU A 86 -10.71 1.95 3.14
CA GLU A 86 -11.93 1.28 3.62
C GLU A 86 -12.25 0.12 2.70
N GLN A 87 -12.40 -1.09 3.25
CA GLN A 87 -12.56 -2.34 2.49
C GLN A 87 -13.66 -3.22 3.07
N LYS A 88 -14.30 -4.00 2.20
CA LYS A 88 -15.27 -5.01 2.61
C LYS A 88 -14.57 -6.06 3.49
N PRO A 89 -15.21 -6.64 4.51
CA PRO A 89 -14.62 -7.74 5.26
C PRO A 89 -14.41 -8.97 4.37
N GLY A 90 -13.28 -9.66 4.55
CA GLY A 90 -12.94 -10.90 3.85
C GLY A 90 -11.46 -11.02 3.55
N LYS A 91 -11.10 -11.96 2.68
CA LYS A 91 -9.71 -12.26 2.33
C LYS A 91 -9.26 -11.42 1.13
N TYR A 92 -8.03 -10.93 1.22
CA TYR A 92 -7.40 -10.13 0.19
C TYR A 92 -5.98 -10.62 -0.06
N ASN A 93 -5.47 -10.37 -1.25
CA ASN A 93 -4.06 -10.54 -1.59
C ASN A 93 -3.46 -9.20 -1.99
N PHE A 94 -2.28 -8.91 -1.45
CA PHE A 94 -1.34 -8.01 -2.12
C PHE A 94 -0.61 -8.83 -3.18
N ASP A 95 -0.94 -8.60 -4.45
CA ASP A 95 -0.55 -9.46 -5.58
C ASP A 95 -0.02 -8.66 -6.79
N GLY A 96 0.09 -7.34 -6.65
CA GLY A 96 0.68 -6.57 -7.73
C GLY A 96 1.05 -5.15 -7.44
N PHE A 97 1.87 -4.64 -8.34
CA PHE A 97 2.26 -3.25 -8.40
C PHE A 97 2.53 -2.83 -9.84
N TRP A 98 2.45 -1.51 -10.06
CA TRP A 98 2.74 -0.88 -11.34
C TRP A 98 3.36 0.49 -11.10
N PHE A 99 4.54 0.72 -11.67
CA PHE A 99 5.29 1.95 -11.54
C PHE A 99 5.37 2.61 -12.91
N PHE A 100 5.20 3.93 -12.94
CA PHE A 100 5.11 4.68 -14.19
C PHE A 100 5.91 5.96 -14.14
N TRP A 101 6.58 6.25 -15.24
CA TRP A 101 7.33 7.48 -15.48
C TRP A 101 6.92 8.11 -16.81
N ASN A 102 6.80 9.43 -16.82
CA ASN A 102 6.49 10.25 -17.97
C ASN A 102 7.53 11.37 -18.14
N GLY A 103 8.36 11.23 -19.17
CA GLY A 103 9.31 12.27 -19.61
C GLY A 103 8.79 13.17 -20.73
N GLY A 104 7.47 13.24 -20.94
CA GLY A 104 6.86 13.95 -22.06
C GLY A 104 6.76 13.05 -23.28
N MET A 105 7.74 13.10 -24.19
CA MET A 105 7.75 12.29 -25.41
C MET A 105 8.09 10.81 -25.17
N ILE A 106 8.64 10.47 -24.00
CA ILE A 106 9.02 9.09 -23.64
C ILE A 106 8.35 8.73 -22.32
N THR A 107 7.68 7.59 -22.30
CA THR A 107 7.09 6.98 -21.10
C THR A 107 7.79 5.65 -20.79
N SER A 108 7.73 5.22 -19.54
CA SER A 108 8.27 3.93 -19.11
C SER A 108 7.43 3.35 -17.98
N GLU A 109 7.22 2.05 -18.05
CA GLU A 109 6.44 1.29 -17.08
C GLU A 109 7.26 0.12 -16.52
N PHE A 110 7.03 -0.19 -15.26
CA PHE A 110 7.54 -1.39 -14.61
C PHE A 110 6.42 -2.02 -13.79
N SER A 111 6.07 -3.27 -14.09
CA SER A 111 5.04 -4.03 -13.39
C SER A 111 5.52 -5.45 -13.12
N ASN A 112 4.95 -6.07 -12.07
CA ASN A 112 5.06 -7.48 -11.69
C ASN A 112 5.94 -8.35 -12.61
N PRO A 113 7.27 -8.38 -12.42
CA PRO A 113 8.14 -9.23 -13.23
C PRO A 113 7.91 -10.72 -12.92
N VAL A 114 7.28 -11.01 -11.78
CA VAL A 114 6.94 -12.34 -11.28
C VAL A 114 5.56 -12.28 -10.61
N ASN A 115 4.83 -13.40 -10.67
CA ASN A 115 3.61 -13.56 -9.89
C ASN A 115 3.96 -13.76 -8.42
N PHE A 116 3.19 -13.13 -7.54
CA PHE A 116 3.29 -13.29 -6.09
C PHE A 116 1.89 -13.16 -5.50
N SER A 117 1.70 -13.71 -4.31
CA SER A 117 0.42 -13.67 -3.60
C SER A 117 0.68 -13.58 -2.10
N LEU A 118 0.34 -12.43 -1.54
CA LEU A 118 0.58 -12.12 -0.14
C LEU A 118 -0.76 -11.91 0.58
N PRO A 119 -1.31 -12.97 1.20
CA PRO A 119 -2.66 -12.95 1.75
C PRO A 119 -2.74 -12.16 3.06
N PHE A 120 -3.89 -11.51 3.27
CA PHE A 120 -4.29 -10.91 4.52
C PHE A 120 -5.82 -10.87 4.63
N THR A 121 -6.33 -10.61 5.84
CA THR A 121 -7.77 -10.59 6.10
C THR A 121 -8.19 -9.21 6.59
N VAL A 122 -9.28 -8.69 6.02
CA VAL A 122 -9.98 -7.51 6.51
C VAL A 122 -11.14 -7.96 7.39
N GLU A 123 -11.14 -7.50 8.63
CA GLU A 123 -12.21 -7.80 9.59
C GLU A 123 -13.21 -6.65 9.69
N LYS A 124 -14.49 -6.99 9.88
CA LYS A 124 -15.58 -6.02 10.05
C LYS A 124 -15.31 -5.11 11.25
N SER A 125 -15.42 -3.79 11.03
CA SER A 125 -15.29 -2.77 12.07
C SER A 125 -13.93 -2.78 12.80
N LYS A 126 -12.89 -3.37 12.20
CA LYS A 126 -11.52 -3.38 12.72
C LYS A 126 -10.56 -2.68 11.76
N ILE A 127 -9.36 -2.38 12.26
CA ILE A 127 -8.29 -1.76 11.49
C ILE A 127 -7.15 -2.78 11.35
N THR A 128 -6.82 -3.13 10.11
CA THR A 128 -5.79 -4.12 9.77
C THR A 128 -4.54 -3.39 9.30
N TYR A 129 -3.45 -3.46 10.07
CA TYR A 129 -2.15 -2.96 9.62
C TYR A 129 -1.41 -4.05 8.85
N ILE A 130 -1.14 -3.83 7.56
CA ILE A 130 -0.53 -4.85 6.68
C ILE A 130 0.99 -4.71 6.52
N GLY A 131 1.59 -3.69 7.12
CA GLY A 131 3.03 -3.46 7.14
C GLY A 131 3.49 -2.16 6.49
N ASN A 132 4.79 -1.96 6.52
CA ASN A 132 5.50 -0.95 5.75
C ASN A 132 6.13 -1.61 4.52
N ILE A 133 5.64 -1.23 3.34
CA ILE A 133 6.15 -1.66 2.05
C ILE A 133 7.35 -0.78 1.69
N ILE A 134 8.54 -1.33 1.85
CA ILE A 134 9.78 -0.68 1.45
C ILE A 134 10.00 -0.95 -0.03
N VAL A 135 10.05 0.12 -0.82
CA VAL A 135 10.28 0.08 -2.26
C VAL A 135 11.68 0.61 -2.52
N ASN A 136 12.60 -0.31 -2.82
CA ASN A 136 13.96 0.03 -3.18
C ASN A 136 14.05 0.19 -4.69
N VAL A 137 14.17 1.43 -5.15
CA VAL A 137 14.08 1.80 -6.57
C VAL A 137 15.39 2.40 -7.08
N LYS A 138 16.55 1.84 -6.70
CA LYS A 138 17.87 2.32 -7.16
C LYS A 138 17.94 2.55 -8.68
N THR A 139 17.24 1.72 -9.46
CA THR A 139 17.10 1.84 -10.91
C THR A 139 15.66 1.50 -11.34
N LYS A 140 15.28 1.87 -12.57
CA LYS A 140 13.98 1.51 -13.16
C LYS A 140 13.83 0.02 -13.45
N SER A 141 14.94 -0.69 -13.66
CA SER A 141 14.94 -2.05 -14.21
C SER A 141 14.92 -3.15 -13.15
N ASN A 142 15.23 -2.84 -11.90
CA ASN A 142 15.28 -3.83 -10.84
C ASN A 142 14.87 -3.25 -9.47
N PRO A 143 13.61 -2.81 -9.32
CA PRO A 143 13.11 -2.47 -8.01
C PRO A 143 12.96 -3.73 -7.16
N TYR A 144 13.11 -3.57 -5.85
CA TYR A 144 12.95 -4.64 -4.88
C TYR A 144 11.98 -4.21 -3.79
N ILE A 145 11.16 -5.14 -3.33
CA ILE A 145 10.13 -4.89 -2.31
C ILE A 145 10.45 -5.67 -1.04
N GLU A 146 10.38 -4.99 0.09
CA GLU A 146 10.47 -5.61 1.41
C GLU A 146 9.26 -5.18 2.25
N ILE A 147 8.63 -6.11 2.96
CA ILE A 147 7.54 -5.80 3.89
C ILE A 147 8.05 -5.98 5.32
N THR A 148 7.89 -4.92 6.12
CA THR A 148 8.39 -4.85 7.49
C THR A 148 7.31 -4.39 8.45
N ASP A 149 7.38 -4.85 9.69
CA ASP A 149 6.54 -4.32 10.76
C ASP A 149 7.11 -2.98 11.23
N GLN A 150 6.29 -1.93 11.13
CA GLN A 150 6.59 -0.60 11.64
C GLN A 150 5.37 0.01 12.35
N LEU A 151 4.44 -0.81 12.86
CA LEU A 151 3.20 -0.30 13.44
C LEU A 151 3.48 0.69 14.57
N ASN A 152 4.37 0.33 15.51
CA ASN A 152 4.69 1.16 16.67
C ASN A 152 5.24 2.54 16.28
N SER A 153 6.06 2.60 15.23
CA SER A 153 6.63 3.85 14.70
C SER A 153 5.60 4.69 13.96
N ASN A 154 4.66 4.04 13.27
CA ASN A 154 3.71 4.71 12.36
C ASN A 154 2.39 5.10 13.01
N ILE A 155 1.97 4.42 14.09
CA ILE A 155 0.62 4.59 14.65
C ILE A 155 0.35 5.99 15.18
N ASN A 156 1.37 6.67 15.70
CA ASN A 156 1.22 8.03 16.23
C ASN A 156 0.83 9.01 15.12
N TYR A 157 1.45 8.88 13.94
CA TYR A 157 1.08 9.70 12.79
C TYR A 157 -0.38 9.50 12.38
N PHE A 158 -0.85 8.25 12.37
CA PHE A 158 -2.24 7.94 12.05
C PHE A 158 -3.22 8.56 13.07
N LYS A 159 -2.89 8.49 14.37
CA LYS A 159 -3.65 9.12 15.45
C LYS A 159 -3.74 10.63 15.30
N GLU A 160 -2.63 11.28 14.98
CA GLU A 160 -2.58 12.73 14.78
C GLU A 160 -3.34 13.17 13.53
N LYS A 161 -3.18 12.43 12.41
CA LYS A 161 -3.79 12.78 11.13
C LYS A 161 -5.29 12.50 11.07
N TYR A 162 -5.76 11.44 11.73
CA TYR A 162 -7.18 11.09 11.77
C TYR A 162 -7.63 10.87 13.22
N PRO A 163 -7.80 11.97 14.00
CA PRO A 163 -8.11 11.88 15.43
C PRO A 163 -9.50 11.28 15.72
N ASN A 164 -10.39 11.25 14.73
CA ASN A 164 -11.75 10.73 14.86
C ASN A 164 -11.86 9.20 14.70
N ILE A 165 -10.76 8.51 14.38
CA ILE A 165 -10.74 7.05 14.24
C ILE A 165 -10.33 6.42 15.58
N ASP A 166 -11.06 5.40 16.04
CA ASP A 166 -10.65 4.61 17.20
C ASP A 166 -9.49 3.68 16.85
N TRP A 167 -8.27 4.18 17.06
CA TRP A 167 -7.04 3.47 16.80
C TRP A 167 -6.75 2.31 17.76
N ASN A 168 -7.58 2.10 18.80
CA ASN A 168 -7.47 0.90 19.63
C ASN A 168 -7.97 -0.37 18.90
N LEU A 169 -8.67 -0.19 17.78
CA LEU A 169 -9.15 -1.28 16.92
C LEU A 169 -8.08 -1.81 15.96
N VAL A 170 -6.85 -1.27 16.02
CA VAL A 170 -5.74 -1.70 15.16
C VAL A 170 -5.20 -3.05 15.59
N THR A 171 -5.18 -3.98 14.66
CA THR A 171 -4.46 -5.25 14.80
C THR A 171 -3.27 -5.26 13.84
N ASN A 172 -2.10 -5.59 14.38
CA ASN A 172 -0.92 -5.81 13.57
C ASN A 172 -1.04 -7.13 12.81
N LYS A 173 -1.26 -7.04 11.51
CA LYS A 173 -1.30 -8.16 10.56
C LYS A 173 -0.26 -7.95 9.49
N THR A 174 0.91 -7.43 9.86
CA THR A 174 2.05 -7.30 8.96
C THR A 174 2.24 -8.63 8.24
N ILE A 175 2.29 -8.58 6.91
CA ILE A 175 2.39 -9.76 6.06
C ILE A 175 3.76 -10.41 6.28
N LYS A 176 3.76 -11.67 6.73
CA LYS A 176 4.96 -12.46 7.04
C LYS A 176 5.09 -13.74 6.22
N GLU A 177 4.05 -14.11 5.49
CA GLU A 177 3.96 -15.34 4.69
C GLU A 177 3.22 -15.11 3.37
N GLY A 178 3.31 -16.08 2.46
CA GLY A 178 2.74 -16.03 1.12
C GLY A 178 3.76 -16.40 0.04
N GLU A 179 3.30 -16.44 -1.20
CA GLU A 179 4.14 -16.66 -2.37
C GLU A 179 4.88 -15.36 -2.69
N ASN A 180 6.18 -15.33 -2.46
CA ASN A 180 6.97 -14.08 -2.48
C ASN A 180 7.65 -13.77 -3.83
N GLY A 181 7.15 -14.37 -4.92
CA GLY A 181 7.69 -14.18 -6.26
C GLY A 181 9.14 -14.63 -6.39
N ASN A 182 9.47 -15.84 -5.90
CA ASN A 182 10.84 -16.38 -5.90
C ASN A 182 11.87 -15.47 -5.21
N GLY A 183 11.46 -14.84 -4.11
CA GLY A 183 12.32 -13.92 -3.34
C GLY A 183 12.38 -12.49 -3.87
N PHE A 184 11.62 -12.14 -4.91
CA PHE A 184 11.46 -10.75 -5.37
C PHE A 184 10.89 -9.86 -4.25
N ILE A 185 10.00 -10.43 -3.43
CA ILE A 185 9.51 -9.79 -2.22
C ILE A 185 10.16 -10.44 -1.01
N LYS A 186 10.76 -9.63 -0.14
CA LYS A 186 11.23 -10.09 1.17
C LYS A 186 10.21 -9.80 2.24
N LEU A 187 9.89 -10.84 3.00
CA LEU A 187 9.02 -10.78 4.15
C LEU A 187 9.90 -10.93 5.40
N ASN A 188 9.91 -9.94 6.28
CA ASN A 188 10.58 -10.06 7.57
C ASN A 188 9.67 -10.82 8.53
N LYS A 189 10.06 -12.05 8.86
CA LYS A 189 9.36 -12.95 9.78
C LYS A 189 9.51 -12.46 11.24
#